data_AF-A0A8J7XZY1-F1
#
_entry.id   AF-A0A8J7XZY1-F1
#
_cell.length_a   1.000
_cell.length_b   1.000
_cell.length_c   1.000
_cell.angle_alpha   90.00
_cell.angle_beta   90.00
_cell.angle_gamma   90.00
#
_symmetry.space_group_name_H-M   'P 1'
#
loop_
_entity.id
_entity.type
_entity.pdbx_description
1 polymer ?
#
loop_
_entity_poly.entity_id
_entity_poly.type
_entity_poly.pdbx_seq_one_letter_code
_entity_poly.pdbx_strand_id
1 'polypeptide(L)'
;GILVVGIKDTYKPPDQIFELDVKGERKGSPGIERVRIFAYDLAIIFHNILLNRRFPRFVMHDGIFHGVDKRQIFNAIKYVVDKSEEESFQYITTMNTCDFLENIDYEPHICVRLTDTVEGSLMGFKF
;
A
#
# COMPACT_ATOMS: atom_id res chain seq x y z
N GLY A 1 13.10 -19.37 12.39
CA GLY A 1 13.39 -19.83 11.02
C GLY A 1 12.16 -19.60 10.18
N ILE A 2 12.31 -19.00 9.01
CA ILE A 2 11.18 -18.72 8.12
C ILE A 2 11.20 -19.76 7.00
N LEU A 3 10.14 -20.56 6.93
CA LEU A 3 9.87 -21.49 5.85
C LEU A 3 9.22 -20.71 4.71
N VAL A 4 9.88 -20.63 3.57
CA VAL A 4 9.30 -20.12 2.32
C VAL A 4 9.00 -21.34 1.45
N VAL A 5 7.71 -21.65 1.27
CA VAL A 5 7.27 -22.66 0.30
C VAL A 5 7.00 -21.94 -1.02
N GLY A 6 8.00 -21.95 -1.91
CA GLY A 6 7.81 -21.56 -3.30
C GLY A 6 7.33 -22.75 -4.11
N ILE A 7 6.05 -22.77 -4.49
CA ILE A 7 5.58 -23.67 -5.55
C ILE A 7 6.04 -23.06 -6.88
N LYS A 8 6.84 -23.81 -7.65
CA LYS A 8 7.19 -23.44 -9.02
C LYS A 8 5.95 -23.60 -9.89
N ASP A 9 5.17 -22.53 -10.02
CA ASP A 9 4.04 -22.53 -10.93
C ASP A 9 4.55 -22.45 -12.38
N THR A 10 4.18 -23.43 -13.21
CA THR A 10 4.48 -23.47 -14.65
C THR A 10 3.44 -22.71 -15.47
N TYR A 11 2.66 -21.85 -14.83
CA TYR A 11 1.68 -21.00 -15.49
C TYR A 11 2.37 -19.95 -16.38
N LYS A 12 2.19 -20.08 -17.70
CA LYS A 12 2.46 -19.01 -18.67
C LYS A 12 1.20 -18.13 -18.73
N PRO A 13 1.21 -16.91 -18.17
CA PRO A 13 0.10 -16.00 -18.35
C PRO A 13 -0.04 -15.65 -19.85
N PRO A 14 -1.27 -15.51 -20.39
CA PRO A 14 -1.48 -14.91 -21.71
C PRO A 14 -0.80 -13.53 -21.82
N ASP A 15 -0.40 -13.15 -23.04
CA ASP A 15 0.59 -12.10 -23.34
C ASP A 15 0.29 -10.69 -22.81
N GLN A 16 -0.89 -10.44 -22.20
CA GLN A 16 -1.17 -9.25 -21.40
C GLN A 16 -2.36 -9.52 -20.46
N ILE A 17 -2.11 -9.65 -19.16
CA ILE A 17 -3.19 -9.72 -18.13
C ILE A 17 -3.38 -8.36 -17.43
N PHE A 18 -2.33 -7.53 -17.37
CA PHE A 18 -2.41 -6.11 -17.02
C PHE A 18 -1.05 -5.47 -17.33
N GLU A 19 -1.02 -4.39 -18.11
CA GLU A 19 0.21 -3.64 -18.37
C GLU A 19 0.26 -2.46 -17.40
N LEU A 20 0.97 -2.63 -16.29
CA LEU A 20 1.21 -1.55 -15.33
C LEU A 20 2.43 -0.76 -15.80
N ASP A 21 2.22 0.04 -16.85
CA ASP A 21 3.24 0.92 -17.41
C ASP A 21 3.46 2.10 -16.44
N VAL A 22 4.22 1.84 -15.38
CA VAL A 22 4.81 2.91 -14.55
C VAL A 22 5.92 3.54 -15.40
N LYS A 23 5.53 4.39 -16.36
CA LYS A 23 6.43 5.26 -17.13
C LYS A 23 7.08 6.27 -16.17
N GLY A 24 8.13 5.82 -15.50
CA GLY A 24 9.14 6.70 -14.95
C GLY A 24 10.23 6.87 -16.00
N GLU A 25 10.43 8.09 -16.51
CA GLU A 25 11.47 8.43 -17.49
C GLU A 25 12.91 8.14 -17.01
N ARG A 26 13.08 7.63 -15.78
CA ARG A 26 14.37 7.26 -15.19
C ARG A 26 14.31 5.83 -14.67
N LYS A 27 14.92 4.89 -15.40
CA LYS A 27 15.22 3.57 -14.84
C LYS A 27 16.07 3.77 -13.57
N GLY A 28 15.62 3.22 -12.44
CA GLY A 28 16.46 3.01 -11.25
C GLY A 28 16.36 4.00 -10.08
N SER A 29 15.31 4.84 -9.97
CA SER A 29 15.09 5.54 -8.69
C SER A 29 14.37 4.63 -7.68
N PRO A 30 14.78 4.60 -6.39
CA PRO A 30 14.12 3.79 -5.37
C PRO A 30 12.61 4.07 -5.24
N GLY A 31 12.19 5.32 -5.49
CA GLY A 31 10.78 5.70 -5.46
C GLY A 31 9.93 5.01 -6.55
N ILE A 32 10.45 4.88 -7.77
CA ILE A 32 9.73 4.20 -8.87
C ILE A 32 9.53 2.72 -8.56
N GLU A 33 10.54 2.06 -7.97
CA GLU A 33 10.44 0.66 -7.58
C GLU A 33 9.40 0.45 -6.49
N ARG A 34 9.33 1.34 -5.49
CA ARG A 34 8.32 1.29 -4.43
C ARG A 34 6.90 1.46 -4.96
N VAL A 35 6.68 2.37 -5.91
CA VAL A 35 5.38 2.53 -6.57
C VAL A 35 4.98 1.27 -7.34
N ARG A 36 5.94 0.55 -7.93
CA ARG A 36 5.68 -0.74 -8.59
C ARG A 36 5.28 -1.83 -7.60
N ILE A 37 5.97 -1.92 -6.47
CA ILE A 37 5.62 -2.86 -5.39
C ILE A 37 4.19 -2.56 -4.90
N PHE A 38 3.89 -1.29 -4.62
CA PHE A 38 2.55 -0.85 -4.23
C PHE A 38 1.47 -1.30 -5.23
N ALA A 39 1.70 -1.05 -6.52
CA ALA A 39 0.72 -1.40 -7.55
C ALA A 39 0.57 -2.92 -7.74
N TYR A 40 1.66 -3.67 -7.63
CA TYR A 40 1.66 -5.12 -7.73
C TYR A 40 0.88 -5.78 -6.58
N ASP A 41 1.12 -5.35 -5.34
CA ASP A 41 0.44 -5.90 -4.17
C ASP A 41 -1.07 -5.66 -4.22
N LEU A 42 -1.49 -4.46 -4.63
CA LEU A 42 -2.90 -4.15 -4.84
C LEU A 42 -3.52 -4.98 -5.96
N ALA A 43 -2.80 -5.21 -7.07
CA ALA A 43 -3.29 -6.06 -8.15
C ALA A 43 -3.54 -7.50 -7.67
N ILE A 44 -2.66 -8.06 -6.85
CA ILE A 44 -2.86 -9.40 -6.26
C ILE A 44 -4.12 -9.41 -5.38
N ILE A 45 -4.28 -8.42 -4.50
CA ILE A 45 -5.44 -8.35 -3.61
C ILE A 45 -6.73 -8.23 -4.41
N PHE A 46 -6.82 -7.26 -5.31
CA PHE A 46 -8.05 -7.03 -6.06
C PHE A 46 -8.37 -8.19 -6.97
N HIS A 47 -7.37 -8.85 -7.57
CA HIS A 47 -7.60 -10.07 -8.32
C HIS A 47 -8.21 -11.18 -7.47
N ASN A 48 -7.75 -11.38 -6.23
CA ASN A 48 -8.32 -12.37 -5.34
C ASN A 48 -9.72 -11.98 -4.83
N ILE A 49 -9.98 -10.69 -4.62
CA ILE A 49 -11.31 -10.17 -4.29
C ILE A 49 -12.30 -10.42 -5.43
N LEU A 50 -11.92 -10.09 -6.67
CA LEU A 50 -12.73 -10.28 -7.87
C LEU A 50 -13.09 -11.75 -8.11
N LEU A 51 -12.16 -12.67 -7.81
CA LEU A 51 -12.40 -14.11 -7.91
C LEU A 51 -13.12 -14.71 -6.70
N ASN A 52 -13.55 -13.88 -5.74
CA ASN A 52 -14.17 -14.29 -4.47
C ASN A 52 -13.38 -15.40 -3.75
N ARG A 53 -12.05 -15.28 -3.77
CA ARG A 53 -11.17 -16.25 -3.11
C ARG A 53 -11.08 -15.96 -1.62
N ARG A 54 -10.87 -17.00 -0.82
CA ARG A 54 -10.54 -16.86 0.60
C ARG A 54 -9.11 -16.33 0.73
N PHE A 55 -8.95 -15.01 0.66
CA PHE A 55 -7.68 -14.30 0.70
C PHE A 55 -7.77 -13.12 1.70
N PRO A 56 -6.66 -12.66 2.29
CA PRO A 56 -6.66 -11.46 3.12
C PRO A 56 -7.24 -10.25 2.38
N ARG A 57 -8.10 -9.49 3.07
CA ARG A 57 -8.73 -8.25 2.56
C ARG A 57 -8.03 -7.00 3.06
N PHE A 58 -6.72 -7.10 3.32
CA PHE A 58 -5.92 -5.97 3.74
C PHE A 58 -4.48 -6.07 3.22
N VAL A 59 -3.82 -4.93 3.07
CA VAL A 59 -2.37 -4.83 2.83
C VAL A 59 -1.77 -3.85 3.83
N MET A 60 -0.56 -4.15 4.28
CA MET A 60 0.22 -3.28 5.14
C MET A 60 1.60 -3.02 4.53
N HIS A 61 1.99 -1.75 4.50
CA HIS A 61 3.30 -1.33 4.02
C HIS A 61 4.04 -0.47 5.04
N ASP A 62 5.30 -0.79 5.30
CA ASP A 62 6.17 0.02 6.14
C ASP A 62 7.06 0.94 5.27
N GLY A 63 6.86 2.25 5.35
CA GLY A 63 7.71 3.25 4.70
C GLY A 63 7.73 3.19 3.16
N ILE A 64 6.70 2.63 2.53
CA ILE A 64 6.63 2.44 1.05
C ILE A 64 6.72 3.76 0.29
N PHE A 65 6.28 4.87 0.88
CA PHE A 65 6.29 6.18 0.24
C PHE A 65 7.59 6.96 0.40
N HIS A 66 8.55 6.46 1.17
CA HIS A 66 9.79 7.21 1.38
C HIS A 66 10.58 7.35 0.07
N GLY A 67 10.96 8.60 -0.27
CA GLY A 67 11.65 8.92 -1.52
C GLY A 67 10.78 8.82 -2.78
N VAL A 68 9.47 8.69 -2.65
CA VAL A 68 8.50 8.75 -3.74
C VAL A 68 8.09 10.21 -3.98
N ASP A 69 7.86 10.60 -5.24
CA ASP A 69 7.37 11.95 -5.56
C ASP A 69 5.99 12.20 -4.92
N LYS A 70 5.79 13.38 -4.31
CA LYS A 70 4.55 13.71 -3.58
C LYS A 70 3.29 13.58 -4.43
N ARG A 71 3.35 13.82 -5.75
CA ARG A 71 2.20 13.63 -6.64
C ARG A 71 1.84 12.16 -6.80
N GLN A 72 2.83 11.28 -6.81
CA GLN A 72 2.61 9.84 -6.85
C GLN A 72 2.03 9.32 -5.53
N ILE A 73 2.51 9.82 -4.39
CA ILE A 73 1.93 9.54 -3.07
C ILE A 73 0.45 9.97 -3.05
N PHE A 74 0.15 11.17 -3.53
CA PHE A 74 -1.22 11.70 -3.58
C PHE A 74 -2.14 10.79 -4.39
N ASN A 75 -1.72 10.42 -5.60
CA ASN A 75 -2.49 9.53 -6.48
C ASN A 75 -2.67 8.14 -5.86
N ALA A 76 -1.64 7.60 -5.20
CA ALA A 76 -1.69 6.31 -4.53
C ALA A 76 -2.70 6.31 -3.38
N ILE A 77 -2.64 7.32 -2.49
CA ILE A 77 -3.55 7.45 -1.34
C ILE A 77 -4.99 7.63 -1.80
N LYS A 78 -5.25 8.52 -2.77
CA LYS A 78 -6.58 8.70 -3.32
C LYS A 78 -7.15 7.39 -3.87
N TYR A 79 -6.35 6.65 -4.65
CA TYR A 79 -6.77 5.38 -5.24
C TYR A 79 -7.14 4.32 -4.18
N VAL A 80 -6.35 4.18 -3.10
CA VAL A 80 -6.65 3.20 -2.05
C VAL A 80 -7.84 3.61 -1.18
N VAL A 81 -8.06 4.91 -0.95
CA VAL A 81 -9.25 5.40 -0.25
C VAL A 81 -10.49 5.01 -1.05
N ASP A 82 -10.56 5.39 -2.34
CA ASP A 82 -11.67 5.07 -3.23
C ASP A 82 -11.92 3.54 -3.25
N LYS A 83 -10.86 2.74 -3.40
CA LYS A 83 -10.98 1.27 -3.43
C LYS A 83 -11.34 0.63 -2.10
N SER A 84 -10.94 1.21 -0.97
CA SER A 84 -11.27 0.68 0.36
C SER A 84 -12.78 0.69 0.61
N GLU A 85 -13.46 1.74 0.13
CA GLU A 85 -14.91 1.91 0.24
C GLU A 85 -15.67 1.00 -0.73
N GLU A 86 -15.21 0.90 -1.98
CA GLU A 86 -15.86 0.08 -3.01
C GLU A 86 -15.76 -1.43 -2.73
N GLU A 87 -14.59 -1.91 -2.33
CA GLU A 87 -14.26 -3.34 -2.36
C GLU A 87 -14.23 -3.98 -0.98
N SER A 88 -14.59 -3.29 0.12
CA SER A 88 -14.43 -3.79 1.51
C SER A 88 -13.00 -4.30 1.78
N PHE A 89 -12.03 -3.43 1.51
CA PHE A 89 -10.59 -3.69 1.61
C PHE A 89 -9.94 -2.68 2.58
N GLN A 90 -8.93 -3.09 3.33
CA GLN A 90 -8.21 -2.20 4.25
C GLN A 90 -6.76 -1.97 3.82
N TYR A 91 -6.38 -0.71 3.63
CA TYR A 91 -4.99 -0.33 3.40
C TYR A 91 -4.38 0.27 4.66
N ILE A 92 -3.21 -0.23 5.08
CA ILE A 92 -2.48 0.25 6.24
C ILE A 92 -1.07 0.65 5.78
N THR A 93 -0.62 1.83 6.15
CA THR A 93 0.73 2.29 5.82
C THR A 93 1.35 3.06 6.97
N THR A 94 2.67 2.99 7.08
CA THR A 94 3.45 3.92 7.91
C THR A 94 4.07 4.98 7.00
N MET A 95 4.08 6.22 7.47
CA MET A 95 4.63 7.35 6.73
C MET A 95 5.49 8.21 7.65
N ASN A 96 6.61 8.69 7.12
CA ASN A 96 7.37 9.73 7.80
C ASN A 96 6.68 11.07 7.61
N THR A 97 6.91 12.01 8.52
CA THR A 97 6.38 13.37 8.44
C THR A 97 6.76 14.08 7.14
N CYS A 98 7.95 13.79 6.57
CA CYS A 98 8.38 14.38 5.30
C CYS A 98 7.55 13.92 4.09
N ASP A 99 6.94 12.74 4.19
CA ASP A 99 6.14 12.12 3.13
C ASP A 99 4.64 12.49 3.26
N PHE A 100 4.25 13.18 4.34
CA PHE A 100 2.88 13.60 4.61
C PHE A 100 2.41 14.69 3.63
N LEU A 101 1.14 14.61 3.22
CA LEU A 101 0.54 15.52 2.24
C LEU A 101 -0.48 16.45 2.90
N GLU A 102 -0.19 17.75 2.95
CA GLU A 102 -1.03 18.74 3.62
C GLU A 102 -2.43 18.88 2.99
N ASN A 103 -2.61 18.47 1.74
CA ASN A 103 -3.84 18.60 0.97
C ASN A 103 -4.74 17.36 1.03
N ILE A 104 -4.43 16.39 1.89
CA ILE A 104 -5.29 15.24 2.17
C ILE A 104 -5.79 15.36 3.61
N ASP A 105 -7.10 15.26 3.78
CA ASP A 105 -7.69 15.09 5.10
C ASP A 105 -7.60 13.61 5.51
N TYR A 106 -6.67 13.31 6.41
CA TYR A 106 -6.45 11.95 6.89
C TYR A 106 -7.35 11.60 8.08
N GLU A 107 -7.93 12.59 8.78
CA GLU A 107 -8.67 12.35 10.02
C GLU A 107 -9.81 11.33 9.87
N PRO A 108 -10.61 11.34 8.78
CA PRO A 108 -11.68 10.35 8.60
C PRO A 108 -11.18 8.90 8.50
N HIS A 109 -9.91 8.72 8.12
CA HIS A 109 -9.32 7.41 7.82
C HIS A 109 -8.33 6.93 8.90
N ILE A 110 -8.08 7.73 9.93
CA ILE A 110 -7.20 7.35 11.05
C ILE A 110 -8.03 6.57 12.09
N CYS A 111 -7.83 5.25 12.15
CA CYS A 111 -8.48 4.43 13.18
C CYS A 111 -7.87 4.64 14.57
N VAL A 112 -6.55 4.83 14.67
CA VAL A 112 -5.82 5.00 15.93
C VAL A 112 -4.66 5.94 15.70
N ARG A 113 -4.49 6.93 16.59
CA ARG A 113 -3.32 7.81 16.63
C ARG A 113 -2.41 7.40 17.79
N LEU A 114 -1.21 6.92 17.47
CA LEU A 114 -0.18 6.61 18.45
C LEU A 114 0.79 7.80 18.52
N THR A 115 0.88 8.45 19.68
CA THR A 115 1.80 9.59 19.89
C THR A 115 2.70 9.32 21.08
N ASP A 116 3.97 9.73 20.94
CA ASP A 116 4.96 9.73 22.03
C ASP A 116 4.90 11.05 22.84
N THR A 117 3.68 11.48 23.16
CA THR A 117 3.43 12.68 23.95
C THR A 117 3.01 12.30 25.36
N VAL A 118 3.18 13.21 26.32
CA VAL A 118 2.78 12.99 27.73
C VAL A 118 1.28 12.60 27.84
N GLU A 119 0.44 13.14 26.95
CA GLU A 119 -0.99 12.83 26.90
C GLU A 119 -1.34 11.65 25.97
N GLY A 120 -0.35 11.18 25.20
CA GLY A 120 -0.46 10.12 24.19
C GLY A 120 -0.38 8.70 24.76
N SER A 121 -0.44 7.72 23.86
CA SER A 121 -0.09 6.34 24.18
C SER A 121 0.70 5.71 23.02
N LEU A 122 2.02 5.66 23.18
CA LEU A 122 2.93 5.14 22.16
C LEU A 122 2.62 3.68 21.74
N MET A 123 2.00 2.91 22.65
CA MET A 123 1.65 1.50 22.45
C MET A 123 0.14 1.22 22.54
N GLY A 124 -0.71 2.25 22.55
CA GLY A 124 -2.16 2.08 22.72
C GLY A 124 -2.62 1.81 24.16
N PHE A 125 -1.72 1.89 25.14
CA PHE A 125 -2.02 1.72 26.58
C PHE A 125 -1.52 2.94 27.38
N LYS A 126 -2.31 3.37 28.38
CA LYS A 126 -1.92 4.37 29.38
C LYS A 126 -1.65 3.65 30.71
N PHE A 127 -0.50 3.91 31.33
CA PHE A 127 -0.14 3.42 32.67
C PHE A 127 -0.49 4.45 33.73
#